data_AF-A0A9D2EZH4-F1
#
_entry.id   AF-A0A9D2EZH4-F1
#
_cell.length_a   1.000
_cell.length_b   1.000
_cell.length_c   1.000
_cell.angle_alpha   90.00
_cell.angle_beta   90.00
_cell.angle_gamma   90.00
#
_symmetry.space_group_name_H-M   'P 1'
#
loop_
_entity.id
_entity.type
_entity.pdbx_description
1 polymer ?
#
loop_
_entity_poly.entity_id
_entity_poly.type
_entity_poly.pdbx_seq_one_letter_code
_entity_poly.pdbx_strand_id
1 'polypeptide(L)'
;MPDRDEMRDRLLAALAEGGLLGADGTTTVYGQPAWRPVGPDREPQGLMDANELQRRLVACAHGTEPMADGLCAAWVERAFSRLGLGYVSGDARELCAGFCSRTDTRDLLVGMVVATERDPYGAGGWDHGHAGLYVGDGVVMDCAGGRVRSVPLELWLSSYGVASAPRWGWLGAIALA
;
A
#
# COMPACT_ATOMS: atom_id res chain seq x y z
N MET A 1 12.93 1.76 14.85
CA MET A 1 12.10 0.88 14.02
C MET A 1 12.66 -0.54 14.19
N PRO A 2 11.82 -1.59 14.23
CA PRO A 2 12.32 -2.96 14.30
C PRO A 2 13.29 -3.23 13.14
N ASP A 3 14.26 -4.11 13.38
CA ASP A 3 15.21 -4.53 12.35
C ASP A 3 14.47 -5.20 11.18
N ARG A 4 15.02 -5.11 9.97
CA ARG A 4 14.36 -5.64 8.75
C ARG A 4 14.14 -7.14 8.87
N ASP A 5 15.14 -7.87 9.36
CA ASP A 5 15.05 -9.32 9.55
C ASP A 5 14.05 -9.67 10.64
N GLU A 6 14.05 -8.95 11.77
CA GLU A 6 13.05 -9.14 12.84
C GLU A 6 11.61 -8.92 12.33
N MET A 7 11.41 -7.88 11.51
CA MET A 7 10.11 -7.56 10.91
C MET A 7 9.66 -8.66 9.93
N ARG A 8 10.58 -9.15 9.09
CA ARG A 8 10.31 -10.27 8.18
C ARG A 8 9.92 -11.51 8.98
N ASP A 9 10.73 -11.89 9.96
CA ASP A 9 10.54 -13.12 10.71
C ASP A 9 9.22 -13.09 11.50
N ARG A 10 8.85 -11.93 12.06
CA ARG A 10 7.52 -11.73 12.68
C ARG A 10 6.38 -11.88 11.69
N LEU A 11 6.49 -11.32 10.48
CA LEU A 11 5.44 -11.47 9.47
C LEU A 11 5.31 -12.93 9.05
N LEU A 12 6.42 -13.61 8.76
CA LEU A 12 6.41 -15.01 8.35
C LEU A 12 5.81 -15.92 9.44
N ALA A 13 6.14 -15.67 10.71
CA ALA A 13 5.53 -16.36 11.83
C ALA A 13 4.00 -16.13 11.88
N ALA A 14 3.55 -14.87 11.73
CA ALA A 14 2.12 -14.56 11.72
C ALA A 14 1.39 -15.21 10.52
N LEU A 15 2.02 -15.26 9.34
CA LEU A 15 1.46 -15.95 8.18
C LEU A 15 1.39 -17.47 8.42
N ALA A 16 2.40 -18.06 9.05
CA ALA A 16 2.39 -19.49 9.40
C ALA A 16 1.29 -19.82 10.41
N GLU A 17 1.17 -19.03 11.48
CA GLU A 17 0.12 -19.16 12.50
C GLU A 17 -1.29 -19.01 11.89
N GLY A 18 -1.44 -18.11 10.92
CA GLY A 18 -2.68 -17.90 10.17
C GLY A 18 -2.95 -18.94 9.08
N GLY A 19 -2.05 -19.91 8.85
CA GLY A 19 -2.18 -20.89 7.77
C GLY A 19 -2.09 -20.28 6.35
N LEU A 20 -1.49 -19.10 6.23
CA LEU A 20 -1.32 -18.34 4.99
C LEU A 20 0.06 -18.53 4.36
N LEU A 21 1.02 -19.09 5.10
CA LEU A 21 2.34 -19.46 4.59
C LEU A 21 2.27 -20.85 3.93
N GLY A 22 2.81 -20.97 2.72
CA GLY A 22 2.94 -22.22 1.99
C GLY A 22 3.93 -23.17 2.64
N ALA A 23 3.86 -24.45 2.28
CA ALA A 23 4.71 -25.49 2.84
C ALA A 23 6.22 -25.29 2.56
N ASP A 24 6.56 -24.51 1.53
CA ASP A 24 7.93 -24.14 1.19
C ASP A 24 8.53 -23.05 2.09
N GLY A 25 7.71 -22.41 2.95
CA GLY A 25 8.12 -21.32 3.83
C GLY A 25 8.49 -20.01 3.12
N THR A 26 8.30 -19.91 1.80
CA THR A 26 8.75 -18.76 0.98
C THR A 26 7.63 -18.19 0.12
N THR A 27 6.59 -18.97 -0.15
CA THR A 27 5.36 -18.52 -0.81
C THR A 27 4.18 -18.57 0.14
N THR A 28 3.10 -17.91 -0.22
CA THR A 28 1.82 -18.00 0.46
C THR A 28 1.01 -19.16 -0.11
N VAL A 29 -0.06 -19.55 0.59
CA VAL A 29 -1.01 -20.56 0.08
C VAL A 29 -1.71 -20.17 -1.23
N TYR A 30 -1.58 -18.90 -1.65
CA TYR A 30 -2.08 -18.38 -2.92
C TYR A 30 -1.01 -18.26 -4.01
N GLY A 31 0.18 -18.83 -3.79
CA GLY A 31 1.29 -18.83 -4.75
C GLY A 31 1.98 -17.47 -4.93
N GLN A 32 1.74 -16.54 -4.01
CA GLN A 32 2.45 -15.26 -3.98
C GLN A 32 3.73 -15.39 -3.14
N PRO A 33 4.78 -14.59 -3.35
CA PRO A 33 5.90 -14.53 -2.41
C PRO A 33 5.40 -14.19 -0.99
N ALA A 34 5.96 -14.80 0.06
CA ALA A 34 5.61 -14.46 1.44
C ALA A 34 6.32 -13.17 1.92
N TRP A 35 7.45 -12.85 1.31
CA TRP A 35 8.22 -11.63 1.55
C TRP A 35 8.59 -10.95 0.23
N ARG A 36 8.47 -9.61 0.17
CA ARG A 36 8.79 -8.78 -1.01
C ARG A 36 9.85 -7.77 -0.65
N PRO A 37 11.14 -8.10 -0.81
CA PRO A 37 12.21 -7.20 -0.43
C PRO A 37 12.28 -5.98 -1.34
N VAL A 38 12.48 -4.80 -0.74
CA VAL A 38 12.88 -3.59 -1.45
C VAL A 38 14.38 -3.44 -1.27
N GLY A 39 15.11 -3.78 -2.32
CA GLY A 39 16.58 -3.69 -2.37
C GLY A 39 17.05 -2.26 -2.61
N PRO A 40 18.33 -1.96 -2.31
CA PRO A 40 18.93 -0.64 -2.54
C PRO A 40 18.95 -0.24 -4.02
N ASP A 41 19.00 -1.21 -4.95
CA ASP A 41 18.90 -1.01 -6.40
C ASP A 41 17.46 -0.74 -6.89
N ARG A 42 16.49 -0.84 -5.98
CA ARG A 42 15.06 -0.69 -6.27
C ARG A 42 14.38 0.34 -5.38
N GLU A 43 15.16 1.29 -4.84
CA GLU A 43 14.63 2.30 -3.95
C GLU A 43 13.58 3.18 -4.66
N PRO A 44 12.38 3.31 -4.07
CA PRO A 44 11.36 4.25 -4.54
C PRO A 44 11.74 5.70 -4.21
N GLN A 45 11.04 6.67 -4.80
CA GLN A 45 11.33 8.10 -4.62
C GLN A 45 11.36 8.51 -3.13
N GLY A 46 12.43 9.20 -2.70
CA GLY A 46 12.50 9.82 -1.38
C GLY A 46 11.60 11.05 -1.25
N LEU A 47 11.14 11.39 -0.05
CA LEU A 47 10.26 12.54 0.16
C LEU A 47 10.94 13.87 -0.20
N MET A 48 12.25 13.97 0.00
CA MET A 48 13.03 15.16 -0.36
C MET A 48 13.18 15.34 -1.88
N ASP A 49 13.10 14.25 -2.64
CA ASP A 49 13.13 14.26 -4.12
C ASP A 49 11.75 14.49 -4.73
N ALA A 50 10.69 14.52 -3.91
CA ALA A 50 9.34 14.82 -4.35
C ALA A 50 9.19 16.28 -4.78
N ASN A 51 8.29 16.57 -5.71
CA ASN A 51 7.94 17.95 -6.03
C ASN A 51 6.94 18.54 -5.03
N GLU A 52 6.60 19.81 -5.21
CA GLU A 52 5.73 20.53 -4.28
C GLU A 52 4.32 19.95 -4.18
N LEU A 53 3.73 19.52 -5.31
CA LEU A 53 2.38 18.97 -5.31
C LEU A 53 2.33 17.62 -4.61
N GLN A 54 3.34 16.77 -4.83
CA GLN A 54 3.52 15.50 -4.11
C GLN A 54 3.65 15.71 -2.60
N ARG A 55 4.51 16.62 -2.14
CA ARG A 55 4.67 16.93 -0.72
C ARG A 55 3.39 17.48 -0.09
N ARG A 56 2.65 18.32 -0.82
CA ARG A 56 1.34 18.82 -0.37
C ARG A 56 0.32 17.70 -0.20
N LEU A 57 0.31 16.70 -1.09
CA LEU A 57 -0.54 15.51 -0.92
C LEU A 57 -0.17 14.74 0.35
N VAL A 58 1.12 14.55 0.62
CA VAL A 58 1.60 13.89 1.85
C VAL A 58 1.12 14.64 3.09
N ALA A 59 1.20 15.98 3.09
CA ALA A 59 0.66 16.79 4.18
C ALA A 59 -0.87 16.63 4.34
N CYS A 60 -1.61 16.54 3.23
CA CYS A 60 -3.04 16.26 3.26
C CYS A 60 -3.32 14.87 3.85
N ALA A 61 -2.55 13.85 3.48
CA ALA A 61 -2.68 12.49 4.00
C ALA A 61 -2.46 12.44 5.53
N HIS A 62 -1.42 13.09 6.04
CA HIS A 62 -1.18 13.22 7.49
C HIS A 62 -2.31 13.97 8.21
N GLY A 63 -2.94 14.95 7.57
CA GLY A 63 -4.07 15.70 8.11
C GLY A 63 -5.44 15.04 7.89
N THR A 64 -5.50 13.84 7.33
CA THR A 64 -6.75 13.14 7.02
C THR A 64 -7.12 12.19 8.15
N GLU A 65 -8.29 12.42 8.75
CA GLU A 65 -8.81 11.59 9.84
C GLU A 65 -9.06 10.14 9.41
N PRO A 66 -8.95 9.17 10.33
CA PRO A 66 -9.28 7.78 10.04
C PRO A 66 -10.71 7.60 9.56
N MET A 67 -10.90 6.68 8.62
CA MET A 67 -12.21 6.20 8.19
C MET A 67 -12.55 4.88 8.90
N ALA A 68 -13.80 4.44 8.82
CA ALA A 68 -14.21 3.14 9.36
C ALA A 68 -13.47 1.97 8.67
N ASP A 69 -13.55 0.79 9.27
CA ASP A 69 -12.95 -0.41 8.68
C ASP A 69 -13.52 -0.69 7.26
N GLY A 70 -12.66 -1.16 6.36
CA GLY A 70 -13.00 -1.36 4.95
C GLY A 70 -13.06 -0.09 4.08
N LEU A 71 -12.82 1.11 4.62
CA LEU A 71 -12.87 2.38 3.87
C LEU A 71 -11.47 2.93 3.51
N CYS A 72 -10.51 2.04 3.21
CA CYS A 72 -9.14 2.43 2.88
C CYS A 72 -9.06 3.29 1.61
N ALA A 73 -9.78 2.91 0.55
CA ALA A 73 -9.86 3.69 -0.69
C ALA A 73 -10.50 5.07 -0.47
N ALA A 74 -11.54 5.15 0.35
CA ALA A 74 -12.18 6.43 0.69
C ALA A 74 -11.25 7.36 1.49
N TRP A 75 -10.38 6.80 2.34
CA TRP A 75 -9.34 7.59 3.02
C TRP A 75 -8.32 8.16 2.03
N VAL A 76 -7.87 7.37 1.05
CA VAL A 76 -6.99 7.84 -0.03
C VAL A 76 -7.68 8.96 -0.83
N GLU A 77 -8.93 8.75 -1.25
CA GLU A 77 -9.73 9.76 -1.97
C GLU A 77 -9.86 11.06 -1.16
N ARG A 78 -10.12 10.97 0.15
CA ARG A 78 -10.23 12.12 1.06
C ARG A 78 -8.94 12.93 1.11
N ALA A 79 -7.77 12.28 1.08
CA ALA A 79 -6.48 12.98 1.01
C ALA A 79 -6.32 13.77 -0.31
N PHE A 80 -6.70 13.19 -1.45
CA PHE A 80 -6.69 13.86 -2.76
C PHE A 80 -7.72 15.01 -2.83
N SER A 81 -8.91 14.82 -2.28
CA SER A 81 -9.96 15.83 -2.22
C SER A 81 -9.51 17.06 -1.42
N ARG A 82 -8.81 16.86 -0.29
CA ARG A 82 -8.21 17.97 0.50
C ARG A 82 -7.14 18.74 -0.26
N LEU A 83 -6.49 18.12 -1.25
CA LEU A 83 -5.53 18.78 -2.14
C LEU A 83 -6.22 19.57 -3.27
N GLY A 84 -7.52 19.35 -3.48
CA GLY A 84 -8.31 19.97 -4.55
C GLY A 84 -8.29 19.21 -5.88
N LEU A 85 -7.89 17.93 -5.89
CA LEU A 85 -7.77 17.11 -7.10
C LEU A 85 -9.06 16.33 -7.45
N GLY A 86 -10.17 16.60 -6.76
CA GLY A 86 -11.46 15.98 -7.02
C GLY A 86 -11.63 14.61 -6.35
N TYR A 87 -12.61 13.85 -6.84
CA TYR A 87 -13.02 12.55 -6.30
C TYR A 87 -12.80 11.46 -7.35
N VAL A 88 -12.19 10.36 -6.91
CA VAL A 88 -12.03 9.13 -7.70
C VAL A 88 -12.55 8.02 -6.82
N SER A 89 -13.83 7.68 -7.04
CA SER A 89 -14.56 6.72 -6.23
C SER A 89 -14.29 5.29 -6.67
N GLY A 90 -14.37 4.38 -5.72
CA GLY A 90 -14.28 2.94 -5.94
C GLY A 90 -13.65 2.27 -4.74
N ASP A 91 -13.70 0.94 -4.72
CA ASP A 91 -12.95 0.16 -3.75
C ASP A 91 -11.47 0.00 -4.16
N ALA A 92 -10.64 -0.55 -3.27
CA ALA A 92 -9.21 -0.65 -3.54
C ALA A 92 -8.89 -1.56 -4.75
N ARG A 93 -9.74 -2.56 -5.02
CA ARG A 93 -9.64 -3.42 -6.20
C ARG A 93 -9.92 -2.65 -7.48
N GLU A 94 -10.97 -1.83 -7.51
CA GLU A 94 -11.29 -0.96 -8.64
C GLU A 94 -10.16 0.05 -8.88
N LEU A 95 -9.62 0.66 -7.81
CA LEU A 95 -8.45 1.55 -7.91
C LEU A 95 -7.22 0.81 -8.45
N CYS A 96 -6.98 -0.41 -7.99
CA CYS A 96 -5.85 -1.24 -8.42
C CYS A 96 -5.97 -1.65 -9.90
N ALA A 97 -7.17 -2.04 -10.35
CA ALA A 97 -7.42 -2.43 -11.73
C ALA A 97 -7.41 -1.23 -12.70
N GLY A 98 -7.95 -0.07 -12.27
CA GLY A 98 -8.09 1.11 -13.10
C GLY A 98 -6.84 1.98 -13.20
N PHE A 99 -6.06 2.08 -12.11
CA PHE A 99 -5.00 3.09 -12.00
C PHE A 99 -3.62 2.55 -11.65
N CYS A 100 -3.51 1.28 -11.22
CA CYS A 100 -2.25 0.69 -10.78
C CYS A 100 -1.70 -0.32 -11.80
N SER A 101 -0.82 0.15 -12.68
CA SER A 101 -0.17 -0.66 -13.72
C SER A 101 1.31 -0.97 -13.44
N ARG A 102 1.93 -0.31 -12.46
CA ARG A 102 3.36 -0.45 -12.16
C ARG A 102 3.62 -1.50 -11.08
N THR A 103 4.74 -2.20 -11.22
CA THR A 103 5.19 -3.26 -10.32
C THR A 103 6.67 -3.19 -9.96
N ASP A 104 7.46 -2.31 -10.60
CA ASP A 104 8.87 -2.08 -10.23
C ASP A 104 9.02 -0.86 -9.31
N THR A 105 9.55 -1.07 -8.11
CA THR A 105 9.51 -0.05 -7.04
C THR A 105 10.35 1.17 -7.38
N ARG A 106 11.25 1.08 -8.36
CA ARG A 106 11.95 2.22 -8.96
C ARG A 106 10.99 3.23 -9.61
N ASP A 107 9.82 2.77 -10.05
CA ASP A 107 8.79 3.61 -10.67
C ASP A 107 7.74 4.10 -9.64
N LEU A 108 7.92 3.78 -8.35
CA LEU A 108 7.02 4.22 -7.29
C LEU A 108 7.41 5.62 -6.82
N LEU A 109 6.54 6.58 -7.14
CA LEU A 109 6.71 8.00 -6.83
C LEU A 109 5.78 8.45 -5.72
N VAL A 110 6.21 9.45 -4.94
CA VAL A 110 5.43 10.04 -3.84
C VAL A 110 4.06 10.48 -4.34
N GLY A 111 3.01 10.09 -3.62
CA GLY A 111 1.62 10.35 -3.97
C GLY A 111 0.97 9.31 -4.89
N MET A 112 1.70 8.28 -5.35
CA MET A 112 1.06 7.13 -6.00
C MET A 112 0.25 6.32 -4.99
N VAL A 113 -0.88 5.79 -5.46
CA VAL A 113 -1.65 4.79 -4.73
C VAL A 113 -0.91 3.46 -4.83
N VAL A 114 -0.79 2.76 -3.71
CA VAL A 114 -0.31 1.38 -3.63
C VAL A 114 -1.50 0.52 -3.25
N ALA A 115 -1.87 -0.45 -4.08
CA ALA A 115 -3.09 -1.22 -3.90
C ALA A 115 -2.91 -2.71 -4.24
N THR A 116 -3.70 -3.56 -3.59
CA THR A 116 -3.90 -4.98 -3.95
C THR A 116 -5.36 -5.21 -4.29
N GLU A 117 -5.63 -6.10 -5.23
CA GLU A 117 -7.01 -6.46 -5.60
C GLU A 117 -7.68 -7.37 -4.58
N ARG A 118 -6.89 -8.16 -3.85
CA ARG A 118 -7.37 -9.14 -2.86
C ARG A 118 -6.38 -9.29 -1.73
N ASP A 119 -6.89 -9.29 -0.52
CA ASP A 119 -6.17 -9.71 0.68
C ASP A 119 -7.06 -10.62 1.55
N PRO A 120 -6.46 -11.54 2.33
CA PRO A 120 -7.22 -12.51 3.12
C PRO A 120 -7.66 -11.96 4.49
N TYR A 121 -7.65 -10.63 4.70
CA TYR A 121 -7.95 -10.02 6.00
C TYR A 121 -9.32 -9.31 6.02
N GLY A 122 -9.93 -9.28 7.20
CA GLY A 122 -11.07 -8.39 7.50
C GLY A 122 -12.36 -8.64 6.71
N ALA A 123 -13.34 -7.78 6.93
CA ALA A 123 -14.72 -7.92 6.43
C ALA A 123 -14.92 -7.42 4.98
N GLY A 124 -13.96 -7.67 4.09
CA GLY A 124 -14.07 -7.25 2.69
C GLY A 124 -12.79 -7.29 1.86
N GLY A 125 -11.62 -7.60 2.46
CA GLY A 125 -10.34 -7.60 1.74
C GLY A 125 -10.30 -8.54 0.53
N TRP A 126 -11.09 -9.63 0.57
CA TRP A 126 -11.14 -10.58 -0.54
C TRP A 126 -11.84 -10.02 -1.79
N ASP A 127 -12.87 -9.20 -1.60
CA ASP A 127 -13.68 -8.67 -2.70
C ASP A 127 -13.24 -7.26 -3.11
N HIS A 128 -12.83 -6.45 -2.11
CA HIS A 128 -12.53 -5.03 -2.25
C HIS A 128 -11.04 -4.70 -2.22
N GLY A 129 -10.19 -5.64 -1.81
CA GLY A 129 -8.74 -5.42 -1.68
C GLY A 129 -8.37 -4.39 -0.61
N HIS A 130 -7.14 -3.87 -0.71
CA HIS A 130 -6.64 -2.83 0.19
C HIS A 130 -5.77 -1.81 -0.53
N ALA A 131 -5.83 -0.55 -0.10
CA ALA A 131 -5.11 0.56 -0.69
C ALA A 131 -4.46 1.47 0.36
N GLY A 132 -3.35 2.06 -0.02
CA GLY A 132 -2.64 3.10 0.71
C GLY A 132 -1.99 4.10 -0.23
N LEU A 133 -1.33 5.10 0.33
CA LEU A 133 -0.61 6.15 -0.36
C LEU A 133 0.88 6.02 -0.09
N TYR A 134 1.71 6.00 -1.13
CA TYR A 134 3.14 6.08 -0.94
C TYR A 134 3.55 7.51 -0.58
N VAL A 135 4.19 7.70 0.57
CA VAL A 135 4.51 9.04 1.12
C VAL A 135 6.01 9.37 1.07
N GLY A 136 6.80 8.54 0.40
CA GLY A 136 8.25 8.72 0.29
C GLY A 136 9.02 7.86 1.28
N ASP A 137 10.33 7.80 1.10
CA ASP A 137 11.31 7.18 2.00
C ASP A 137 10.98 5.72 2.36
N GLY A 138 10.40 4.98 1.41
CA GLY A 138 10.01 3.58 1.63
C GLY A 138 8.85 3.43 2.61
N VAL A 139 7.97 4.42 2.73
CA VAL A 139 6.80 4.41 3.63
C VAL A 139 5.49 4.49 2.86
N VAL A 140 4.54 3.65 3.26
CA VAL A 140 3.13 3.72 2.83
C VAL A 140 2.29 4.16 4.02
N MET A 141 1.39 5.11 3.79
CA MET A 141 0.31 5.42 4.72
C MET A 141 -0.98 4.76 4.26
N ASP A 142 -1.68 4.09 5.16
CA ASP A 142 -2.98 3.49 4.88
C ASP A 142 -3.94 3.69 6.06
N CYS A 143 -5.23 3.44 5.79
CA CYS A 143 -6.26 3.37 6.82
C CYS A 143 -6.76 1.93 6.91
N ALA A 144 -6.45 1.24 8.00
CA ALA A 144 -6.81 -0.16 8.23
C ALA A 144 -7.29 -0.36 9.67
N GLY A 145 -8.36 -1.15 9.88
CA GLY A 145 -8.91 -1.39 11.22
C GLY A 145 -9.34 -0.11 11.93
N GLY A 146 -9.84 0.89 11.18
CA GLY A 146 -10.27 2.17 11.72
C GLY A 146 -9.15 3.14 12.13
N ARG A 147 -7.90 2.91 11.67
CA ARG A 147 -6.74 3.72 12.07
C ARG A 147 -5.87 4.07 10.87
N VAL A 148 -5.41 5.32 10.84
CA VAL A 148 -4.33 5.76 9.93
C VAL A 148 -3.00 5.37 10.52
N ARG A 149 -2.13 4.77 9.72
CA ARG A 149 -0.79 4.34 10.13
C ARG A 149 0.21 4.56 9.01
N SER A 150 1.48 4.70 9.40
CA SER A 150 2.63 4.70 8.49
C SER A 150 3.34 3.35 8.62
N VAL A 151 3.51 2.65 7.51
CA VAL A 151 4.03 1.29 7.46
C VAL A 151 5.22 1.26 6.49
N PRO A 152 6.33 0.57 6.83
CA PRO A 152 7.39 0.31 5.87
C PRO A 152 6.84 -0.37 4.61
N LEU A 153 7.25 0.08 3.43
CA LEU A 153 6.77 -0.40 2.14
C LEU A 153 6.96 -1.92 2.00
N GLU A 154 8.13 -2.44 2.38
CA GLU A 154 8.46 -3.87 2.35
C GLU A 154 7.45 -4.71 3.16
N LEU A 155 7.08 -4.21 4.35
CA LEU A 155 6.10 -4.84 5.22
C LEU A 155 4.68 -4.74 4.64
N TRP A 156 4.32 -3.56 4.12
CA TRP A 156 3.00 -3.34 3.52
C TRP A 156 2.78 -4.26 2.30
N LEU A 157 3.77 -4.31 1.40
CA LEU A 157 3.74 -5.15 0.19
C LEU A 157 3.66 -6.64 0.54
N SER A 158 4.35 -7.07 1.59
CA SER A 158 4.36 -8.48 2.01
C SER A 158 3.08 -8.87 2.74
N SER A 159 2.54 -7.97 3.58
CA SER A 159 1.30 -8.22 4.32
C SER A 159 0.09 -8.26 3.38
N TYR A 160 -0.08 -7.25 2.54
CA TYR A 160 -1.25 -7.17 1.63
C TYR A 160 -1.04 -7.93 0.32
N GLY A 161 0.18 -8.35 0.02
CA GLY A 161 0.53 -9.13 -1.16
C GLY A 161 0.27 -10.64 -1.05
N VAL A 162 -0.44 -11.07 0.00
CA VAL A 162 -0.61 -12.50 0.31
C VAL A 162 -1.47 -13.23 -0.72
N ALA A 163 -2.59 -12.63 -1.14
CA ALA A 163 -3.52 -13.24 -2.09
C ALA A 163 -3.42 -12.67 -3.52
N SER A 164 -2.98 -11.43 -3.67
CA SER A 164 -2.74 -10.80 -4.98
C SER A 164 -1.56 -9.86 -4.91
N ALA A 165 -0.76 -9.79 -5.98
CA ALA A 165 0.42 -8.94 -6.02
C ALA A 165 0.00 -7.46 -5.95
N PRO A 166 0.60 -6.66 -5.05
CA PRO A 166 0.32 -5.23 -5.02
C PRO A 166 0.90 -4.52 -6.25
N ARG A 167 0.22 -3.45 -6.68
CA ARG A 167 0.60 -2.59 -7.80
C ARG A 167 0.45 -1.13 -7.39
N TRP A 168 0.99 -0.22 -8.20
CA TRP A 168 0.86 1.21 -7.95
C TRP A 168 0.66 2.05 -9.20
N GLY A 169 0.14 3.25 -8.99
CA GLY A 169 -0.01 4.25 -10.03
C GLY A 169 -0.73 5.50 -9.57
N TRP A 170 -1.14 6.31 -10.54
CA TRP A 170 -1.70 7.63 -10.31
C TRP A 170 -3.22 7.56 -10.18
N LEU A 171 -3.75 7.94 -9.03
CA LEU A 171 -5.20 7.97 -8.80
C LEU A 171 -5.87 8.85 -9.87
N GLY A 172 -6.91 8.33 -10.53
CA GLY A 172 -7.61 9.08 -11.57
C GLY A 172 -6.78 9.39 -12.82
N ALA A 173 -5.64 8.70 -13.02
CA ALA A 173 -4.63 9.03 -14.02
C ALA A 173 -4.03 10.46 -13.89
N ILE A 174 -4.13 11.06 -12.69
CA ILE A 174 -3.58 12.39 -12.40
C ILE A 174 -2.12 12.23 -11.96
N ALA A 175 -1.19 12.41 -12.90
CA ALA A 175 0.24 12.42 -12.59
C ALA A 175 0.59 13.67 -11.76
N LEU A 176 1.17 13.46 -10.58
CA LEU A 176 1.66 14.56 -9.74
C LEU A 176 3.12 14.89 -10.01
N ALA A 177 3.85 14.03 -10.74
CA ALA A 177 5.26 14.15 -11.09
C ALA A 177 5.48 14.80 -12.45
#